data_AF-A0A0Q6V3E1-F1
#
_entry.id   AF-A0A0Q6V3E1-F1
#
_cell.length_a   1.000
_cell.length_b   1.000
_cell.length_c   1.000
_cell.angle_alpha   90.00
_cell.angle_beta   90.00
_cell.angle_gamma   90.00
#
_symmetry.space_group_name_H-M   'P 1'
#
loop_
_entity.id
_entity.type
_entity.pdbx_description
1 polymer ?
#
loop_
_entity_poly.entity_id
_entity_poly.type
_entity_poly.pdbx_seq_one_letter_code
_entity_poly.pdbx_strand_id
1 'polypeptide(L)'
;MIFKQPTFFGETPEIEVEFVNHAALEEAVANALAVAGGLDASDLDVTVREGNVVLGGVVATVAQVERAAAVARAVTGVKSVQNDIRVA
;
A
#
# COMPACT_ATOMS: atom_id res chain seq x y z
N MET A 1 30.29 30.86 31.98
CA MET A 1 29.77 29.49 32.24
C MET A 1 28.89 29.10 31.06
N ILE A 2 29.06 27.88 30.61
CA ILE A 2 28.54 27.28 29.38
C ILE A 2 27.00 27.27 29.30
N PHE A 3 26.45 27.94 28.28
CA PHE A 3 25.07 27.71 27.83
C PHE A 3 25.08 26.49 26.91
N LYS A 4 24.66 25.33 27.42
CA LYS A 4 24.38 24.17 26.57
C LYS A 4 23.11 24.45 25.79
N GLN A 5 23.22 24.60 24.48
CA GLN A 5 22.07 24.46 23.59
C GLN A 5 21.54 23.02 23.75
N PRO A 6 20.23 22.81 23.93
CA PRO A 6 19.66 21.48 23.78
C PRO A 6 19.91 21.05 22.33
N THR A 7 20.73 20.03 22.15
CA THR A 7 20.94 19.35 20.88
C THR A 7 19.60 18.76 20.47
N PHE A 8 18.92 19.44 19.54
CA PHE A 8 17.70 18.95 18.93
C PHE A 8 18.07 17.66 18.19
N PHE A 9 17.53 16.53 18.64
CA PHE A 9 17.78 15.23 18.03
C PHE A 9 17.38 15.30 16.56
N GLY A 10 18.38 15.18 15.69
CA GLY A 10 18.31 15.33 14.24
C GLY A 10 17.74 14.11 13.55
N GLU A 11 16.60 13.60 13.99
CA GLU A 11 15.74 12.87 13.07
C GLU A 11 14.88 13.92 12.37
N THR A 12 15.33 14.34 11.19
CA THR A 12 14.40 14.92 10.23
C THR A 12 13.23 13.94 10.15
N PRO A 13 11.99 14.32 10.52
CA PRO A 13 10.87 13.51 10.14
C PRO A 13 10.98 13.41 8.62
N GLU A 14 11.18 12.19 8.13
CA GLU A 14 11.06 11.92 6.70
C GLU A 14 9.64 12.36 6.38
N ILE A 15 9.50 13.56 5.84
CA ILE A 15 8.24 13.99 5.25
C ILE A 15 8.12 13.06 4.06
N GLU A 16 7.46 11.92 4.27
CA GLU A 16 7.08 10.98 3.24
C GLU A 16 6.20 11.77 2.25
N VAL A 17 6.90 12.24 1.22
CA VAL A 17 6.51 12.75 -0.08
C VAL A 17 4.99 12.78 -0.31
N GLU A 18 4.47 14.01 -0.35
CA GLU A 18 3.28 14.46 -1.09
C GLU A 18 2.09 13.47 -1.18
N PHE A 19 1.06 13.73 -0.36
CA PHE A 19 -0.33 13.24 -0.44
C PHE A 19 -1.10 13.61 -1.71
N VAL A 20 -0.44 13.64 -2.88
CA VAL A 20 -1.07 14.20 -4.07
C VAL A 20 -1.88 13.17 -4.86
N ASN A 21 -1.63 11.86 -4.74
CA ASN A 21 -2.42 10.86 -5.50
C ASN A 21 -2.63 9.48 -4.85
N HIS A 22 -2.15 9.22 -3.63
CA HIS A 22 -2.27 7.88 -3.03
C HIS A 22 -3.72 7.50 -2.78
N ALA A 23 -4.52 8.42 -2.25
CA ALA A 23 -5.95 8.19 -2.01
C ALA A 23 -6.70 7.78 -3.28
N ALA A 24 -6.45 8.46 -4.41
CA ALA A 24 -7.09 8.11 -5.68
C ALA A 24 -6.62 6.75 -6.23
N LEU A 25 -5.35 6.40 -6.03
CA LEU A 25 -4.82 5.11 -6.44
C LEU A 25 -5.34 3.98 -5.56
N GLU A 26 -5.37 4.18 -4.23
CA GLU A 26 -5.97 3.26 -3.27
C GLU A 26 -7.44 3.04 -3.57
N GLU A 27 -8.22 4.10 -3.80
CA GLU A 27 -9.63 3.94 -4.20
C GLU A 27 -9.78 3.18 -5.50
N ALA A 28 -8.93 3.45 -6.51
CA ALA A 28 -8.97 2.70 -7.76
C ALA A 28 -8.63 1.22 -7.58
N VAL A 29 -7.63 0.90 -6.75
CA VAL A 29 -7.25 -0.47 -6.41
C VAL A 29 -8.36 -1.15 -5.61
N ALA A 30 -8.88 -0.50 -4.57
CA ALA A 30 -9.95 -1.03 -3.72
C ALA A 30 -11.24 -1.28 -4.53
N ASN A 31 -11.61 -0.35 -5.41
CA ASN A 31 -12.76 -0.53 -6.30
C ASN A 31 -12.52 -1.68 -7.29
N ALA A 32 -11.34 -1.76 -7.89
CA ALA A 32 -11.03 -2.84 -8.82
C ALA A 32 -11.02 -4.22 -8.12
N LEU A 33 -10.57 -4.29 -6.86
CA LEU A 33 -10.65 -5.50 -6.02
C LEU A 33 -12.10 -5.85 -5.67
N ALA A 34 -12.92 -4.85 -5.32
CA ALA A 34 -14.34 -5.03 -5.04
C ALA A 34 -15.11 -5.55 -6.28
N VAL A 35 -14.79 -5.03 -7.46
CA VAL A 35 -15.37 -5.46 -8.75
C VAL A 35 -14.91 -6.88 -9.12
N ALA A 36 -13.64 -7.21 -8.90
CA ALA A 36 -13.10 -8.54 -9.18
C ALA A 36 -13.80 -9.62 -8.34
N GLY A 37 -14.32 -9.25 -7.17
CA GLY A 37 -15.21 -10.07 -6.36
C GLY A 37 -14.52 -11.26 -5.71
N GLY A 38 -14.98 -11.57 -4.49
CA GLY A 38 -14.47 -12.71 -3.74
C GLY A 38 -13.07 -12.49 -3.19
N LEU A 39 -12.73 -11.27 -2.76
CA LEU A 39 -11.59 -10.96 -1.91
C LEU A 39 -12.15 -10.40 -0.62
N ASP A 40 -11.77 -10.95 0.52
CA ASP A 40 -12.11 -10.39 1.82
C ASP A 40 -11.22 -9.18 2.07
N ALA A 41 -11.59 -8.05 1.43
CA ALA A 41 -10.87 -6.79 1.54
C ALA A 41 -10.80 -6.26 2.99
N SER A 42 -11.54 -6.84 3.92
CA SER A 42 -11.50 -6.51 5.34
C SER A 42 -10.22 -6.95 6.05
N ASP A 43 -9.51 -7.97 5.55
CA ASP A 43 -8.22 -8.42 6.12
C ASP A 43 -7.02 -8.13 5.19
N LEU A 44 -7.29 -7.58 4.00
CA LEU A 44 -6.25 -7.11 3.08
C LEU A 44 -5.88 -5.67 3.39
N ASP A 45 -4.59 -5.46 3.67
CA ASP A 45 -3.95 -4.16 3.70
C ASP A 45 -3.40 -3.82 2.31
N VAL A 46 -3.78 -2.65 1.80
CA VAL A 46 -3.29 -2.13 0.53
C VAL A 46 -2.55 -0.83 0.81
N THR A 47 -1.24 -0.87 0.69
CA THR A 47 -0.40 0.31 0.90
C THR A 47 0.18 0.78 -0.45
N VAL A 48 -0.04 2.04 -0.80
CA VAL A 48 0.50 2.64 -2.02
C VAL A 48 1.56 3.69 -1.69
N ARG A 49 2.77 3.53 -2.21
CA ARG A 49 3.89 4.46 -2.01
C ARG A 49 4.56 4.81 -3.34
N GLU A 50 4.37 6.04 -3.82
CA GLU A 50 4.95 6.55 -5.08
C GLU A 50 4.74 5.64 -6.32
N GLY A 51 3.59 4.95 -6.37
CA GLY A 51 3.26 4.00 -7.44
C GLY A 51 3.79 2.58 -7.21
N ASN A 52 4.45 2.30 -6.09
CA ASN A 52 4.61 0.93 -5.60
C ASN A 52 3.38 0.56 -4.77
N VAL A 53 2.71 -0.51 -5.17
CA VAL A 53 1.59 -1.08 -4.44
C VAL A 53 2.08 -2.28 -3.65
N VAL A 54 1.84 -2.28 -2.35
CA VAL A 54 2.10 -3.40 -1.46
C VAL A 54 0.75 -3.95 -1.04
N LEU A 55 0.52 -5.22 -1.37
CA LEU A 55 -0.67 -5.97 -0.98
C LEU A 55 -0.26 -6.95 0.12
N GLY A 56 -0.77 -6.76 1.33
CA GLY A 56 -0.55 -7.63 2.48
C GLY A 56 -1.87 -8.09 3.09
N GLY A 57 -1.87 -9.18 3.84
CA GLY A 57 -3.06 -9.69 4.51
C GLY A 57 -3.26 -11.19 4.31
N VAL A 58 -4.42 -11.69 4.72
CA VAL A 58 -4.76 -13.12 4.60
C VAL A 58 -5.93 -13.29 3.63
N VAL A 59 -5.77 -14.23 2.70
CA VAL A 59 -6.85 -14.62 1.77
C VAL A 59 -7.12 -16.12 1.87
N ALA A 60 -8.34 -16.52 1.50
CA ALA A 60 -8.81 -17.89 1.61
C ALA A 60 -8.28 -18.81 0.49
N THR A 61 -7.86 -18.25 -0.66
CA THR A 61 -7.41 -19.07 -1.80
C THR A 61 -6.27 -18.43 -2.59
N VAL A 62 -5.43 -19.27 -3.21
CA VAL A 62 -4.35 -18.79 -4.10
C VAL A 62 -4.91 -18.03 -5.31
N ALA A 63 -6.07 -18.43 -5.82
CA ALA A 63 -6.75 -17.75 -6.92
C ALA A 63 -7.10 -16.28 -6.59
N GLN A 64 -7.36 -15.97 -5.32
CA GLN A 64 -7.56 -14.60 -4.84
C GLN A 64 -6.25 -13.81 -4.89
N VAL A 65 -5.14 -14.39 -4.44
CA VAL A 65 -3.81 -13.74 -4.51
C VAL A 65 -3.47 -13.35 -5.95
N GLU A 66 -3.62 -14.28 -6.89
CA GLU A 66 -3.31 -14.03 -8.30
C GLU A 66 -4.21 -12.95 -8.92
N ARG A 67 -5.50 -12.95 -8.57
CA ARG A 67 -6.42 -11.89 -9.00
C ARG A 67 -6.06 -10.54 -8.40
N ALA A 68 -5.78 -10.47 -7.09
CA ALA A 68 -5.39 -9.23 -6.44
C ALA A 68 -4.12 -8.64 -7.08
N ALA A 69 -3.13 -9.50 -7.35
CA ALA A 69 -1.91 -9.12 -8.05
C ALA A 69 -2.18 -8.61 -9.47
N ALA A 70 -3.04 -9.30 -10.23
CA ALA A 70 -3.39 -8.93 -11.59
C ALA A 70 -4.18 -7.61 -11.64
N VAL A 71 -5.12 -7.44 -10.72
CA VAL A 71 -5.95 -6.23 -10.57
C VAL A 71 -5.07 -5.04 -10.20
N ALA A 72 -4.22 -5.17 -9.19
CA ALA A 72 -3.31 -4.09 -8.79
C ALA A 72 -2.36 -3.72 -9.94
N ARG A 73 -1.85 -4.69 -10.71
CA ARG A 73 -1.05 -4.41 -11.91
C ARG A 73 -1.85 -3.75 -13.03
N ALA A 74 -3.16 -3.98 -13.11
CA ALA A 74 -4.03 -3.39 -14.12
C ALA A 74 -4.43 -1.94 -13.80
N VAL A 75 -4.22 -1.47 -12.56
CA VAL A 75 -4.51 -0.08 -12.18
C VAL A 75 -3.49 0.87 -12.81
N THR A 76 -4.00 1.85 -13.55
CA THR A 76 -3.20 2.89 -14.19
C THR A 76 -2.46 3.72 -13.15
N GLY A 77 -1.13 3.74 -13.22
CA GLY A 77 -0.26 4.49 -12.29
C GLY A 77 0.58 3.61 -11.37
N VAL A 78 0.35 2.29 -11.39
CA VAL A 78 1.17 1.32 -10.67
C VAL A 78 2.46 1.02 -11.43
N LYS A 79 3.59 1.30 -10.78
CA LYS A 79 4.94 1.01 -11.28
C LYS A 79 5.41 -0.38 -10.87
N SER A 80 5.14 -0.78 -9.63
CA SER A 80 5.46 -2.12 -9.12
C SER A 80 4.37 -2.63 -8.19
N VAL A 81 4.21 -3.95 -8.14
CA VAL A 81 3.29 -4.63 -7.22
C VAL A 81 4.09 -5.64 -6.41
N GLN A 82 4.09 -5.46 -5.10
CA GLN A 82 4.62 -6.39 -4.12
C GLN A 82 3.43 -7.14 -3.50
N ASN A 83 3.42 -8.46 -3.65
CA ASN A 83 2.42 -9.31 -3.00
C ASN A 83 3.07 -9.98 -1.79
N ASP A 84 2.61 -9.63 -0.59
CA ASP A 84 2.93 -10.30 0.68
C ASP A 84 1.70 -10.99 1.28
N ILE A 85 0.70 -11.27 0.44
CA ILE A 85 -0.54 -11.92 0.83
C ILE A 85 -0.25 -13.37 1.24
N ARG A 86 -0.74 -13.77 2.40
CA ARG A 86 -0.68 -15.16 2.89
C ARG A 86 -1.99 -15.88 2.62
N VAL A 87 -1.90 -17.16 2.30
CA VAL A 87 -3.07 -18.04 2.15
C VAL A 87 -3.19 -18.87 3.43
N ALA A 88 -4.37 -18.87 4.04
CA ALA A 88 -4.69 -19.67 5.23
C ALA A 88 -5.34 -21.01 4.87
#